data_AF-A0A0P6XCU8-F1
#
_entry.id   AF-A0A0P6XCU8-F1
#
_cell.length_a   1.000
_cell.length_b   1.000
_cell.length_c   1.000
_cell.angle_alpha   90.00
_cell.angle_beta   90.00
_cell.angle_gamma   90.00
#
_symmetry.space_group_name_H-M   'P 1'
#
loop_
_entity.id
_entity.type
_entity.pdbx_description
1 polymer ?
#
loop_
_entity_poly.entity_id
_entity_poly.type
_entity_poly.pdbx_seq_one_letter_code
_entity_poly.pdbx_strand_id
1 'polypeptide(L)'
;MKESMKKQSWKLIPKTASGRWSVVLIVAMPILFSIGSSFAKGLYQSVPAGDSILADISARPALAFTMLAGMAAGISAFITGLLAILRQKEKALLVYVATVIGALFLFFLAGEFMFPH
;
A
#
# COMPACT_ATOMS: atom_id res chain seq x y z
N MET A 1 20.77 37.95 18.81
CA MET A 1 19.44 37.61 18.26
C MET A 1 19.28 36.10 18.38
N LYS A 2 18.47 35.62 19.33
CA LYS A 2 18.35 34.19 19.65
C LYS A 2 17.21 33.62 18.81
N GLU A 3 17.52 32.95 17.70
CA GLU A 3 16.51 32.23 16.91
C GLU A 3 15.85 31.17 17.79
N SER A 4 14.59 31.43 18.15
CA SER A 4 13.73 30.44 18.78
C SER A 4 13.34 29.42 17.73
N MET A 5 14.15 28.36 17.60
CA MET A 5 13.76 27.13 16.91
C MET A 5 12.53 26.57 17.61
N LYS A 6 11.33 26.96 17.18
CA LYS A 6 10.07 26.33 17.60
C LYS A 6 10.22 24.84 17.31
N LYS A 7 10.43 24.03 18.35
CA LYS A 7 10.36 22.56 18.24
C LYS A 7 8.96 22.21 17.76
N GLN A 8 8.83 22.03 16.45
CA GLN A 8 7.61 21.56 15.84
C GLN A 8 7.40 20.15 16.41
N SER A 9 6.45 20.00 17.33
CA SER A 9 6.09 18.71 17.90
C SER A 9 5.40 17.91 16.80
N TRP A 10 6.19 17.17 16.02
CA TRP A 10 5.65 16.27 15.01
C TRP A 10 4.95 15.14 15.76
N LYS A 11 3.62 15.10 15.63
CA LYS A 11 2.84 13.98 16.14
C LYS A 11 3.16 12.78 15.25
N LEU A 12 3.68 11.71 15.84
CA LEU A 12 3.96 10.49 15.08
C LEU A 12 2.66 9.71 14.85
N ILE A 13 1.86 9.57 15.89
CA ILE A 13 0.71 8.67 15.90
C ILE A 13 -0.54 9.37 15.29
N PRO A 14 -1.25 8.73 14.34
CA PRO A 14 -2.50 9.24 13.82
C PRO A 14 -3.59 9.28 14.88
N LYS A 15 -4.31 10.40 14.94
CA LYS A 15 -5.46 10.58 15.82
C LYS A 15 -6.76 10.22 15.12
N THR A 16 -6.83 10.40 13.81
CA THR A 16 -8.05 10.15 13.05
C THR A 16 -8.20 8.68 12.63
N ALA A 17 -9.45 8.23 12.47
CA ALA A 17 -9.72 6.87 12.02
C ALA A 17 -9.13 6.60 10.62
N SER A 18 -9.30 7.53 9.67
CA SER A 18 -8.75 7.39 8.32
C SER A 18 -7.22 7.37 8.31
N GLY A 19 -6.56 8.16 9.18
CA GLY A 19 -5.10 8.14 9.33
C GLY A 19 -4.60 6.80 9.85
N ARG A 20 -5.29 6.19 10.83
CA ARG A 20 -4.95 4.84 11.32
C ARG A 20 -5.11 3.79 10.24
N TRP A 21 -6.21 3.82 9.49
CA TRP A 21 -6.43 2.89 8.38
C TRP A 21 -5.38 3.03 7.30
N SER A 22 -4.98 4.26 6.94
CA SER A 22 -3.89 4.48 5.97
C SER A 22 -2.59 3.80 6.39
N VAL A 23 -2.20 3.94 7.67
CA VAL A 23 -1.00 3.32 8.22
C VAL A 23 -1.12 1.79 8.27
N VAL A 24 -2.27 1.25 8.68
CA VAL A 24 -2.48 -0.19 8.70
C VAL A 24 -2.43 -0.77 7.29
N LEU A 25 -3.08 -0.12 6.32
CA LEU A 25 -3.15 -0.57 4.94
C LEU A 25 -1.78 -0.55 4.26
N ILE A 26 -0.96 0.50 4.48
CA ILE A 26 0.37 0.56 3.88
C ILE A 26 1.30 -0.51 4.46
N VAL A 27 1.13 -0.89 5.72
CA VAL A 27 1.87 -1.99 6.35
C VAL A 27 1.34 -3.35 5.91
N ALA A 28 0.02 -3.49 5.73
CA ALA A 28 -0.61 -4.72 5.26
C ALA A 28 -0.18 -5.07 3.82
N MET A 29 0.01 -4.07 2.96
CA MET A 29 0.42 -4.26 1.56
C MET A 29 1.67 -5.16 1.39
N PRO A 30 2.86 -4.85 1.94
CA PRO A 30 4.05 -5.69 1.80
C PRO A 30 3.88 -7.06 2.47
N ILE A 31 3.09 -7.15 3.55
CA ILE A 31 2.78 -8.43 4.20
C ILE A 31 1.98 -9.33 3.25
N LEU A 32 0.93 -8.79 2.61
CA LEU A 32 0.09 -9.51 1.65
C LEU A 32 0.90 -9.96 0.44
N PHE A 33 1.78 -9.12 -0.10
CA PHE A 33 2.68 -9.50 -1.20
C PHE A 33 3.67 -10.59 -0.78
N SER A 34 4.18 -10.54 0.44
CA SER A 34 5.07 -11.58 0.97
C SER A 34 4.35 -12.93 1.13
N ILE A 35 3.09 -12.91 1.60
CA ILE A 35 2.24 -14.09 1.72
C ILE A 35 1.93 -14.66 0.32
N GLY A 36 1.45 -13.83 -0.62
CA GLY A 36 1.14 -14.27 -1.98
C GLY A 36 2.36 -14.85 -2.70
N SER A 37 3.52 -14.22 -2.55
CA SER A 37 4.79 -14.72 -3.10
C SER A 37 5.18 -16.08 -2.51
N SER A 38 4.85 -16.31 -1.24
CA SER A 38 5.10 -17.60 -0.59
C SER A 38 4.20 -18.70 -1.15
N PHE A 39 2.97 -18.39 -1.57
CA PHE A 39 2.10 -19.36 -2.25
C PHE A 39 2.65 -19.79 -3.61
N ALA A 40 3.31 -18.90 -4.34
CA ALA A 40 3.97 -19.25 -5.61
C ALA A 40 5.03 -20.34 -5.42
N LYS A 41 5.80 -20.24 -4.33
CA LYS A 41 6.90 -21.16 -4.00
C LYS A 41 6.45 -22.40 -3.24
N GLY A 42 5.26 -22.37 -2.64
CA GLY A 42 4.70 -23.48 -1.86
C GLY A 42 3.58 -24.19 -2.61
N LEU A 43 2.37 -23.63 -2.53
CA LEU A 43 1.15 -24.25 -3.06
C LEU A 43 1.14 -24.41 -4.58
N TYR A 44 1.83 -23.52 -5.31
CA TYR A 44 1.76 -23.44 -6.76
C TYR A 44 3.11 -23.63 -7.46
N GLN A 45 4.08 -24.27 -6.80
CA GLN A 45 5.44 -24.44 -7.35
C GLN A 45 5.45 -25.11 -8.74
N SER A 46 4.55 -26.06 -8.98
CA SER A 46 4.43 -26.80 -10.24
C SER A 46 3.43 -26.19 -11.21
N VAL A 47 2.79 -25.07 -10.86
CA VAL A 47 1.78 -24.40 -11.70
C VAL A 47 2.43 -23.18 -12.36
N PRO A 48 2.64 -23.19 -13.69
CA PRO A 48 3.22 -22.06 -14.42
C PRO A 48 2.46 -20.75 -14.20
N ALA A 49 3.13 -19.63 -14.47
CA ALA A 49 2.43 -18.36 -14.50
C ALA A 49 1.45 -18.29 -15.67
N GLY A 50 0.23 -17.82 -15.41
CA GLY A 50 -0.74 -17.60 -16.46
C GLY A 50 -0.37 -16.40 -17.31
N ASP A 51 -0.73 -16.44 -18.59
CA ASP A 51 -0.49 -15.33 -19.55
C ASP A 51 -1.36 -14.09 -19.26
N SER A 52 -2.28 -14.17 -18.29
CA SER A 52 -3.16 -13.08 -17.90
C SER A 52 -3.60 -13.20 -16.44
N ILE A 53 -4.09 -12.10 -15.87
CA ILE A 53 -4.64 -12.06 -14.51
C ILE A 53 -5.80 -13.06 -14.35
N LEU A 54 -6.66 -13.23 -15.37
CA LEU A 54 -7.77 -14.18 -15.31
C LEU A 54 -7.28 -15.64 -15.30
N ALA A 55 -6.24 -15.95 -16.08
CA ALA A 55 -5.60 -17.25 -16.05
C ALA A 55 -4.96 -17.54 -14.68
N ASP A 56 -4.39 -16.52 -14.04
CA ASP A 56 -3.84 -16.66 -12.69
C ASP A 56 -4.89 -16.80 -11.61
N ILE A 57 -6.04 -16.12 -11.75
CA ILE A 57 -7.17 -16.30 -10.82
C ILE A 57 -7.72 -17.72 -10.91
N SER A 58 -7.81 -18.31 -12.10
CA SER A 58 -8.34 -19.67 -12.26
C SER A 58 -7.34 -20.74 -11.82
N ALA A 59 -6.07 -20.61 -12.18
CA ALA A 59 -5.05 -21.62 -11.91
C ALA A 59 -4.43 -21.47 -10.50
N ARG A 60 -4.31 -20.25 -9.99
CA ARG A 60 -3.61 -19.92 -8.73
C ARG A 60 -4.42 -18.93 -7.87
N PRO A 61 -5.69 -19.23 -7.55
CA PRO A 61 -6.62 -18.26 -6.96
C PRO A 61 -6.11 -17.64 -5.66
N ALA A 62 -5.52 -18.42 -4.75
CA ALA A 62 -5.04 -17.89 -3.48
C ALA A 62 -3.88 -16.90 -3.66
N LEU A 63 -2.99 -17.15 -4.63
CA LEU A 63 -1.92 -16.21 -5.00
C LEU A 63 -2.53 -14.96 -5.63
N ALA A 64 -3.41 -15.12 -6.63
CA ALA A 64 -3.99 -13.99 -7.34
C ALA A 64 -4.76 -13.06 -6.41
N PHE A 65 -5.64 -13.60 -5.55
CA PHE A 65 -6.42 -12.80 -4.60
C PHE A 65 -5.56 -12.13 -3.53
N THR A 66 -4.49 -12.78 -3.04
CA THR A 66 -3.59 -12.14 -2.06
C THR A 66 -2.78 -11.01 -2.68
N MET A 67 -2.31 -11.17 -3.93
CA MET A 67 -1.64 -10.08 -4.66
C MET A 67 -2.60 -8.93 -4.94
N LEU A 68 -3.80 -9.20 -5.45
CA LEU A 68 -4.82 -8.16 -5.69
C LEU A 68 -5.22 -7.44 -4.39
N ALA A 69 -5.32 -8.16 -3.27
CA ALA A 69 -5.57 -7.56 -1.96
C ALA A 69 -4.42 -6.63 -1.53
N GLY A 70 -3.16 -7.01 -1.79
CA GLY A 70 -2.00 -6.16 -1.56
C GLY A 70 -2.05 -4.87 -2.39
N MET A 71 -2.40 -4.97 -3.67
CA MET A 71 -2.59 -3.81 -4.55
C MET A 71 -3.72 -2.90 -4.02
N ALA A 72 -4.87 -3.49 -3.69
CA ALA A 72 -6.01 -2.76 -3.14
C ALA A 72 -5.67 -2.08 -1.81
N ALA A 73 -4.82 -2.69 -0.97
CA ALA A 73 -4.34 -2.10 0.27
C ALA A 73 -3.46 -0.87 0.00
N GLY A 74 -2.51 -0.95 -0.93
CA GLY A 74 -1.67 0.19 -1.30
C GLY A 74 -2.47 1.38 -1.85
N ILE A 75 -3.42 1.14 -2.75
CA ILE A 75 -4.30 2.16 -3.32
C ILE A 75 -5.19 2.77 -2.22
N SER A 76 -5.80 1.93 -1.39
CA SER A 76 -6.64 2.37 -0.27
C SER A 76 -5.85 3.16 0.77
N ALA A 77 -4.58 2.81 1.02
CA ALA A 77 -3.70 3.54 1.93
C ALA A 77 -3.45 4.98 1.45
N PHE A 78 -3.23 5.15 0.14
CA PHE A 78 -3.12 6.47 -0.47
C PHE A 78 -4.40 7.28 -0.33
N ILE A 79 -5.55 6.71 -0.71
CA ILE A 79 -6.85 7.42 -0.67
C ILE A 79 -7.22 7.82 0.76
N THR A 80 -7.12 6.88 1.70
CA THR A 80 -7.44 7.14 3.12
C THR A 80 -6.46 8.10 3.78
N GLY A 81 -5.17 8.03 3.42
CA GLY A 81 -4.14 8.95 3.89
C GLY A 81 -4.37 10.38 3.38
N LEU A 82 -4.65 10.52 2.09
CA LEU A 82 -5.00 11.79 1.48
C LEU A 82 -6.28 12.39 2.07
N LEU A 83 -7.31 11.56 2.31
CA LEU A 83 -8.53 11.98 2.98
C LEU A 83 -8.26 12.50 4.41
N ALA A 84 -7.42 11.80 5.17
CA ALA A 84 -7.04 12.21 6.52
C ALA A 84 -6.31 13.56 6.52
N ILE A 85 -5.38 13.77 5.58
CA ILE A 85 -4.61 15.00 5.45
C ILE A 85 -5.53 16.17 5.02
N LEU A 86 -6.30 15.99 3.95
CA LEU A 86 -7.05 17.09 3.34
C LEU A 86 -8.33 17.45 4.09
N ARG A 87 -9.12 16.44 4.48
CA ARG A 87 -10.45 16.64 5.11
C ARG A 87 -10.39 16.71 6.61
N GLN A 88 -9.60 15.84 7.25
CA GLN A 88 -9.55 15.75 8.72
C GLN A 88 -8.39 16.56 9.32
N LYS A 89 -7.60 17.24 8.47
CA LYS A 89 -6.45 18.08 8.85
C LYS A 89 -5.44 17.32 9.72
N GLU A 90 -5.28 16.03 9.45
CA GLU A 90 -4.32 15.20 10.16
C GLU A 90 -2.89 15.68 9.87
N LYS A 91 -2.08 15.77 10.93
CA LYS A 91 -0.69 16.24 10.88
C LYS A 91 0.31 15.17 11.31
N ALA A 92 -0.16 13.94 11.44
CA ALA A 92 0.66 12.81 11.87
C ALA A 92 1.68 12.43 10.79
N LEU A 93 2.96 12.32 11.17
CA LEU A 93 4.04 11.98 10.24
C LEU A 93 3.80 10.64 9.53
N LEU A 94 3.34 9.62 10.29
CA LEU A 94 3.10 8.30 9.73
C LEU A 94 2.05 8.32 8.62
N VAL A 95 1.06 9.22 8.69
CA VAL A 95 0.04 9.35 7.64
C VAL A 95 0.63 9.97 6.38
N TYR A 96 1.50 10.97 6.50
CA TYR A 96 2.21 11.52 5.34
C TYR A 96 3.10 10.47 4.68
N VAL A 97 3.88 9.73 5.48
CA VAL A 97 4.73 8.65 4.96
C VAL A 97 3.89 7.58 4.27
N ALA A 98 2.82 7.10 4.90
CA ALA A 98 1.90 6.12 4.31
C ALA A 98 1.29 6.62 3.00
N THR A 99 0.85 7.89 2.96
CA THR A 99 0.28 8.50 1.74
C THR A 99 1.33 8.59 0.63
N VAL A 100 2.57 9.00 0.93
CA VAL A 100 3.64 9.09 -0.06
C VAL A 100 4.00 7.71 -0.62
N ILE A 101 4.16 6.69 0.23
CA ILE A 101 4.44 5.32 -0.23
C ILE A 101 3.30 4.81 -1.11
N GLY A 102 2.04 5.02 -0.71
CA GLY A 102 0.88 4.67 -1.51
C GLY A 102 0.83 5.39 -2.86
N ALA A 103 1.23 6.67 -2.90
CA ALA A 103 1.33 7.44 -4.14
C ALA A 103 2.44 6.92 -5.07
N LEU A 104 3.61 6.59 -4.52
CA LEU A 104 4.71 5.98 -5.28
C LEU A 104 4.30 4.62 -5.84
N PHE A 105 3.56 3.83 -5.06
CA PHE A 105 3.01 2.56 -5.53
C PHE A 105 1.98 2.76 -6.66
N LEU A 106 1.10 3.75 -6.56
CA LEU A 106 0.18 4.10 -7.64
C LEU A 106 0.93 4.52 -8.90
N PHE A 107 2.00 5.30 -8.76
CA PHE A 107 2.87 5.69 -9.87
C PHE A 107 3.56 4.49 -10.52
N PHE A 108 4.04 3.54 -9.71
CA PHE A 108 4.60 2.27 -10.19
C PHE A 108 3.56 1.47 -11.00
N LEU A 109 2.34 1.30 -10.48
CA LEU A 109 1.26 0.61 -11.20
C LEU A 109 0.89 1.30 -12.52
N ALA A 110 0.88 2.63 -12.55
CA ALA A 110 0.65 3.38 -13.79
C ALA A 110 1.77 3.16 -14.81
N GLY A 111 3.03 3.11 -14.36
CA GLY A 111 4.19 2.79 -15.19
C GLY A 111 4.09 1.39 -15.81
N GLU A 112 3.74 0.40 -14.99
CA GLU A 112 3.52 -0.99 -15.43
C GLU A 112 2.41 -1.08 -16.48
N PHE A 113 1.33 -0.32 -16.31
CA PHE A 113 0.22 -0.30 -17.26
C PHE A 113 0.59 0.37 -18.60
N MET A 114 1.40 1.44 -18.57
CA MET A 114 1.81 2.16 -19.78
C MET A 114 2.93 1.45 -20.55
N PHE A 115 3.83 0.77 -19.82
CA PHE A 115 4.97 0.06 -20.36
C PHE A 115 5.02 -1.33 -19.69
N PRO A 116 4.20 -2.30 -20.14
CA PRO A 116 4.23 -3.65 -19.59
C PRO A 116 5.56 -4.30 -19.97
N HIS A 117 6.26 -4.86 -18.97
CA HIS A 117 7.54 -5.55 -19.14
C HIS A 117 7.39 -7.05 -18.95
#